data_AF-A0A7D5E9B3-F1
#
_entry.id   AF-A0A7D5E9B3-F1
#
_cell.length_a   1.000
_cell.length_b   1.000
_cell.length_c   1.000
_cell.angle_alpha   90.00
_cell.angle_beta   90.00
_cell.angle_gamma   90.00
#
_symmetry.space_group_name_H-M   'P 1'
#
loop_
_entity.id
_entity.type
_entity.pdbx_description
1 polymer ?
#
loop_
_entity_poly.entity_id
_entity_poly.type
_entity_poly.pdbx_seq_one_letter_code
_entity_poly.pdbx_strand_id
1 'polypeptide(L)'
;MSDEKRIREDINGRLHSLDQGLRSVEKRLRAVERRLSGGDASGVELAEYEAELERELEETREGITAITQELADLKSSTATSEELDTELQHLRQQVAELSQSLQGLKEENAGLKDLLSKDKNKNTEHSSEELKTEIAQLRERLEKTEKRNRINIGSMQVPMEMSGIVGALILLATGGLIMAGRWDIIRSPYFSFGIAFIFAVAVLMKFYLANHSRA
;
A
#
# COMPACT_ATOMS: atom_id res chain seq x y z
N MET A 1 -40.47 -44.55 -133.90
CA MET A 1 -39.01 -44.55 -133.58
C MET A 1 -38.51 -43.22 -132.99
N SER A 2 -39.29 -42.13 -132.95
CA SER A 2 -38.83 -40.82 -132.42
C SER A 2 -38.98 -40.68 -130.89
N ASP A 3 -40.05 -41.22 -130.31
CA ASP A 3 -40.34 -41.04 -128.88
C ASP A 3 -39.41 -41.82 -127.95
N GLU A 4 -38.95 -43.01 -128.37
CA GLU A 4 -38.04 -43.83 -127.57
C GLU A 4 -36.64 -43.22 -127.44
N LYS A 5 -36.20 -42.45 -128.45
CA LYS A 5 -34.96 -41.66 -128.37
C LYS A 5 -35.10 -40.50 -127.39
N ARG A 6 -36.22 -39.78 -127.43
CA ARG A 6 -36.52 -38.69 -126.48
C ARG A 6 -36.57 -39.17 -125.03
N ILE A 7 -37.21 -40.31 -124.79
CA ILE A 7 -37.29 -40.92 -123.45
C ILE A 7 -35.88 -41.31 -122.95
N ARG A 8 -35.03 -41.88 -123.81
CA ARG A 8 -33.64 -42.21 -123.44
C ARG A 8 -32.79 -40.97 -123.15
N GLU A 9 -32.94 -39.90 -123.92
CA GLU A 9 -32.24 -38.64 -123.69
C GLU A 9 -32.68 -37.97 -122.38
N ASP A 10 -33.97 -37.98 -122.06
CA ASP A 10 -34.50 -37.45 -120.79
C ASP A 10 -34.02 -38.26 -119.59
N ILE A 11 -34.06 -39.60 -119.68
CA ILE A 11 -33.53 -40.49 -118.63
C ILE A 11 -32.03 -40.26 -118.43
N ASN A 12 -31.27 -40.11 -119.52
CA ASN A 12 -29.83 -39.87 -119.43
C ASN A 12 -29.51 -38.48 -118.84
N GLY A 13 -30.31 -37.46 -119.17
CA GLY A 13 -30.22 -36.13 -118.56
C GLY A 13 -30.51 -36.14 -117.07
N ARG A 14 -31.54 -36.87 -116.64
CA ARG A 14 -31.88 -37.07 -115.22
C ARG A 14 -30.83 -37.89 -114.47
N LEU A 15 -30.22 -38.87 -115.12
CA LEU A 15 -29.12 -39.63 -114.55
C LEU A 15 -27.89 -38.74 -114.33
N HIS A 16 -27.61 -37.85 -115.28
CA HIS A 16 -26.49 -36.93 -115.18
C HIS A 16 -26.69 -35.87 -114.09
N SER A 17 -27.90 -35.34 -113.93
CA SER A 17 -28.21 -34.41 -112.83
C SER A 17 -28.17 -35.08 -111.46
N LEU A 18 -28.53 -36.37 -111.38
CA LEU A 18 -28.36 -37.17 -110.16
C LEU A 18 -26.88 -37.41 -109.82
N ASP A 19 -26.02 -37.72 -110.81
CA ASP A 19 -24.57 -37.87 -110.59
C ASP A 19 -23.94 -36.56 -110.10
N GLN A 20 -24.33 -35.43 -110.70
CA GLN A 20 -23.91 -34.10 -110.25
C GLN A 20 -24.40 -33.81 -108.82
N GLY A 21 -25.63 -34.20 -108.49
CA GLY A 21 -26.21 -34.10 -107.14
C GLY A 21 -25.42 -34.92 -106.12
N LEU A 22 -25.11 -36.17 -106.43
CA LEU A 22 -24.31 -37.06 -105.59
C LEU A 22 -22.91 -36.51 -105.33
N ARG A 23 -22.21 -36.04 -106.36
CA ARG A 23 -20.88 -35.39 -106.21
C ARG A 23 -20.93 -34.13 -105.36
N SER A 24 -22.02 -33.36 -105.45
CA SER A 24 -22.21 -32.15 -104.64
C SER A 24 -22.44 -32.50 -103.16
N VAL A 25 -23.29 -33.51 -102.90
CA VAL A 25 -23.53 -34.02 -101.55
C VAL A 25 -22.24 -34.58 -100.96
N GLU A 26 -21.48 -35.37 -101.71
CA GLU A 26 -20.20 -35.94 -101.26
C GLU A 26 -19.19 -34.84 -100.89
N LYS A 27 -19.05 -33.80 -101.72
CA LYS A 27 -18.18 -32.66 -101.40
C LYS A 27 -18.62 -31.93 -100.13
N ARG A 28 -19.93 -31.72 -99.95
CA ARG A 28 -20.48 -31.07 -98.75
C ARG A 28 -20.28 -31.94 -97.53
N LEU A 29 -20.48 -33.24 -97.65
CA LEU A 29 -20.31 -34.19 -96.56
C LEU A 29 -18.85 -34.26 -96.13
N ARG A 30 -17.91 -34.27 -97.09
CA ARG A 30 -16.48 -34.18 -96.83
C ARG A 30 -16.06 -32.85 -96.20
N ALA A 31 -16.70 -31.75 -96.58
CA ALA A 31 -16.47 -30.44 -95.96
C ALA A 31 -17.01 -30.38 -94.52
N VAL A 32 -18.16 -31.00 -94.26
CA VAL A 32 -18.76 -31.14 -92.93
C VAL A 32 -17.90 -32.06 -92.05
N GLU A 33 -17.45 -33.19 -92.60
CA GLU A 33 -16.54 -34.12 -91.93
C GLU A 33 -15.23 -33.44 -91.55
N ARG A 34 -14.61 -32.66 -92.44
CA ARG A 34 -13.41 -31.87 -92.12
C ARG A 34 -13.63 -30.83 -91.03
N ARG A 35 -14.83 -30.25 -90.95
CA ARG A 35 -15.18 -29.26 -89.90
C ARG A 35 -15.41 -29.93 -88.56
N LEU A 36 -16.04 -31.11 -88.56
CA LEU A 36 -16.26 -31.91 -87.36
C LEU A 36 -14.97 -32.56 -86.86
N SER A 37 -14.15 -33.13 -87.75
CA SER A 37 -12.86 -33.72 -87.39
C SER A 37 -11.80 -32.67 -87.02
N GLY A 38 -11.93 -31.44 -87.54
CA GLY A 38 -11.13 -30.30 -87.10
C GLY A 38 -11.60 -29.70 -85.77
N GLY A 39 -12.78 -30.09 -85.28
CA GLY A 39 -13.36 -29.63 -84.01
C GLY A 39 -12.70 -30.22 -82.76
N ASP A 40 -11.84 -31.23 -82.90
CA ASP A 40 -11.05 -31.78 -81.80
C ASP A 40 -10.03 -30.76 -81.25
N ALA A 41 -9.52 -29.86 -82.11
CA ALA A 41 -8.61 -28.79 -81.66
C ALA A 41 -9.28 -27.82 -80.67
N SER A 42 -10.56 -27.49 -80.91
CA SER A 42 -11.36 -26.65 -80.00
C SER A 42 -11.75 -27.36 -78.70
N GLY A 43 -11.87 -28.69 -78.70
CA GLY A 43 -12.12 -29.46 -77.47
C GLY A 43 -10.91 -29.51 -76.54
N VAL A 44 -9.69 -29.53 -77.10
CA VAL A 44 -8.44 -29.48 -76.33
C VAL A 44 -8.23 -28.09 -75.70
N GLU A 45 -8.47 -27.00 -76.44
CA GLU A 45 -8.41 -25.63 -75.88
C GLU A 45 -9.45 -25.39 -74.77
N LEU A 46 -10.66 -25.95 -74.91
CA LEU A 46 -11.69 -25.90 -73.87
C LEU A 46 -11.30 -26.68 -72.61
N ALA A 47 -10.69 -27.86 -72.77
CA ALA A 47 -10.21 -28.67 -71.65
C ALA A 47 -9.04 -27.99 -70.91
N GLU A 48 -8.13 -27.34 -71.64
CA GLU A 48 -7.05 -26.54 -71.03
C GLU A 48 -7.60 -25.33 -70.26
N TYR A 49 -8.61 -24.64 -70.81
CA TYR A 49 -9.27 -23.54 -70.12
C TYR A 49 -10.02 -23.99 -68.86
N GLU A 50 -10.71 -25.13 -68.91
CA GLU A 50 -11.42 -25.70 -67.76
C GLU A 50 -10.45 -26.12 -66.65
N ALA A 51 -9.29 -26.71 -67.01
CA ALA A 51 -8.24 -27.05 -66.06
C ALA A 51 -7.58 -25.83 -65.40
N GLU A 52 -7.33 -24.75 -66.16
CA GLU A 52 -6.79 -23.52 -65.60
C GLU A 52 -7.81 -22.82 -64.67
N LEU A 53 -9.09 -22.81 -65.07
CA LEU A 53 -10.16 -22.27 -64.24
C LEU A 53 -10.30 -23.04 -62.92
N GLU A 54 -10.21 -24.37 -62.96
CA GLU A 54 -10.25 -25.20 -61.75
C GLU A 54 -9.01 -24.95 -60.86
N ARG A 55 -7.85 -24.70 -61.46
CA ARG A 55 -6.63 -24.30 -60.73
C ARG A 55 -6.80 -22.94 -60.04
N GLU A 56 -7.32 -21.93 -60.75
CA GLU A 56 -7.59 -20.61 -60.17
C GLU A 56 -8.67 -20.68 -59.06
N LEU A 57 -9.69 -21.52 -59.24
CA LEU A 57 -10.71 -21.75 -58.22
C LEU A 57 -10.14 -22.41 -56.96
N GLU A 58 -9.23 -23.36 -57.10
CA GLU A 58 -8.58 -23.98 -55.94
C GLU A 58 -7.61 -23.00 -55.26
N GLU A 59 -6.85 -22.22 -56.03
CA GLU A 59 -5.97 -21.17 -55.49
C GLU A 59 -6.75 -20.10 -54.73
N THR A 60 -7.88 -19.64 -55.27
CA THR A 60 -8.76 -18.69 -54.59
C THR A 60 -9.42 -19.29 -53.35
N ARG A 61 -9.79 -20.57 -53.40
CA ARG A 61 -10.32 -21.30 -52.23
C ARG A 61 -9.28 -21.41 -51.12
N GLU A 62 -8.05 -21.80 -51.46
CA GLU A 62 -6.94 -21.83 -50.51
C GLU A 62 -6.69 -20.45 -49.89
N GLY A 63 -6.66 -19.39 -50.72
CA GLY A 63 -6.54 -18.01 -50.26
C GLY A 63 -7.66 -17.60 -49.29
N ILE A 64 -8.91 -17.96 -49.57
CA ILE A 64 -10.04 -17.71 -48.67
C ILE A 64 -9.87 -18.45 -47.35
N THR A 65 -9.41 -19.71 -47.37
CA THR A 65 -9.19 -20.46 -46.13
C THR A 65 -8.07 -19.86 -45.28
N ALA A 66 -6.97 -19.42 -45.90
CA ALA A 66 -5.87 -18.73 -45.21
C ALA A 66 -6.34 -17.42 -44.57
N ILE A 67 -7.07 -16.58 -45.31
CA ILE A 67 -7.64 -15.33 -44.80
C ILE A 67 -8.59 -15.60 -43.63
N THR A 68 -9.43 -16.64 -43.74
CA THR A 68 -10.37 -17.01 -42.68
C THR A 68 -9.64 -17.42 -41.41
N GLN A 69 -8.53 -18.13 -41.55
CA GLN A 69 -7.69 -18.55 -40.43
C GLN A 69 -6.96 -17.37 -39.79
N GLU A 70 -6.39 -16.46 -40.59
CA GLU A 70 -5.79 -15.21 -40.09
C GLU A 70 -6.83 -14.35 -39.35
N LEU A 71 -8.07 -14.27 -39.84
CA LEU A 71 -9.17 -13.59 -39.16
C LEU A 71 -9.52 -14.23 -37.81
N ALA A 72 -9.47 -15.56 -37.71
CA ALA A 72 -9.71 -16.26 -36.45
C ALA A 72 -8.58 -15.98 -35.43
N ASP A 73 -7.33 -15.99 -35.88
CA ASP A 73 -6.17 -15.68 -35.05
C ASP A 73 -6.20 -14.22 -34.59
N LEU A 74 -6.48 -13.28 -35.48
CA LEU A 74 -6.66 -11.85 -35.14
C LEU A 74 -7.81 -11.65 -34.14
N LYS A 75 -8.93 -12.36 -34.31
CA LYS A 75 -10.04 -12.30 -33.36
C LYS A 75 -9.65 -12.82 -31.98
N SER A 76 -8.86 -13.89 -31.91
CA SER A 76 -8.32 -14.39 -30.64
C SER A 76 -7.40 -13.38 -29.96
N SER A 77 -6.54 -12.71 -30.73
CA SER A 77 -5.67 -11.65 -30.21
C SER A 77 -6.46 -10.42 -29.71
N THR A 78 -7.55 -10.07 -30.41
CA THR A 78 -8.47 -9.01 -29.96
C THR A 78 -9.12 -9.37 -28.62
N ALA A 79 -9.51 -10.63 -28.42
CA ALA A 79 -10.07 -11.07 -27.14
C ALA A 79 -9.06 -10.96 -25.98
N THR A 80 -7.76 -11.23 -26.23
CA THR A 80 -6.72 -11.00 -25.21
C THR A 80 -6.54 -9.51 -24.89
N SER A 81 -6.75 -8.63 -25.86
CA SER A 81 -6.73 -7.18 -25.64
C SER A 81 -7.88 -6.71 -24.75
N GLU A 82 -9.07 -7.32 -24.87
CA GLU A 82 -10.19 -7.03 -23.97
C GLU A 82 -9.88 -7.46 -22.53
N GLU A 83 -9.27 -8.63 -22.34
CA GLU A 83 -8.81 -9.09 -21.02
C GLU A 83 -7.81 -8.10 -20.38
N LEU A 84 -6.81 -7.65 -21.14
CA LEU A 84 -5.85 -6.63 -20.70
C LEU A 84 -6.53 -5.31 -20.31
N ASP A 85 -7.56 -4.88 -21.05
CA ASP A 85 -8.33 -3.68 -20.71
C ASP A 85 -9.12 -3.86 -19.40
N THR A 86 -9.70 -5.04 -19.16
CA THR A 86 -10.37 -5.33 -17.88
C THR A 86 -9.39 -5.31 -16.71
N GLU A 87 -8.19 -5.87 -16.88
CA GLU A 87 -7.16 -5.87 -15.85
C GLU A 87 -6.66 -4.45 -15.57
N LEU A 88 -6.45 -3.63 -16.61
CA LEU A 88 -6.11 -2.21 -16.47
C LEU A 88 -7.19 -1.41 -15.75
N GLN A 89 -8.48 -1.68 -16.03
CA GLN A 89 -9.59 -1.03 -15.32
C GLN A 89 -9.61 -1.42 -13.84
N HIS A 90 -9.44 -2.70 -13.54
CA HIS A 90 -9.37 -3.19 -12.17
C HIS A 90 -8.19 -2.58 -11.41
N LEU A 91 -7.00 -2.52 -12.03
CA LEU A 91 -5.82 -1.90 -11.44
C LEU A 91 -6.02 -0.40 -11.17
N ARG A 92 -6.66 0.33 -12.10
CA ARG A 92 -7.02 1.74 -11.90
C ARG A 92 -7.97 1.92 -10.72
N GLN A 93 -8.94 1.02 -10.56
CA GLN A 93 -9.88 1.06 -9.44
C GLN A 93 -9.17 0.81 -8.11
N GLN A 94 -8.27 -0.17 -8.05
CA GLN A 94 -7.45 -0.42 -6.85
C GLN A 94 -6.57 0.78 -6.48
N VAL A 95 -5.96 1.43 -7.47
CA VAL A 95 -5.17 2.65 -7.25
C VAL A 95 -6.03 3.80 -6.71
N ALA A 96 -7.27 3.93 -7.20
CA ALA A 96 -8.20 4.94 -6.71
C ALA A 96 -8.61 4.68 -5.24
N GLU A 97 -8.95 3.44 -4.88
CA GLU A 97 -9.27 3.04 -3.51
C GLU A 97 -8.09 3.25 -2.54
N LEU A 98 -6.89 2.87 -2.96
CA LEU A 98 -5.67 3.09 -2.18
C LEU A 98 -5.39 4.57 -1.96
N SER A 99 -5.58 5.40 -2.99
CA SER A 99 -5.43 6.85 -2.91
C SER A 99 -6.43 7.46 -1.91
N GLN A 100 -7.69 7.03 -1.97
CA GLN A 100 -8.72 7.48 -1.02
C GLN A 100 -8.39 7.06 0.42
N SER A 101 -7.94 5.83 0.62
CA SER A 101 -7.52 5.31 1.93
C SER A 101 -6.33 6.08 2.49
N LEU A 102 -5.33 6.38 1.65
CA LEU A 102 -4.18 7.21 2.01
C LEU A 102 -4.60 8.63 2.40
N GLN A 103 -5.58 9.20 1.70
CA GLN A 103 -6.10 10.52 2.03
C GLN A 103 -6.82 10.53 3.38
N GLY A 104 -7.64 9.52 3.66
CA GLY A 104 -8.28 9.34 4.97
C GLY A 104 -7.26 9.19 6.11
N LEU A 105 -6.28 8.30 5.96
CA LEU A 105 -5.21 8.11 6.95
C LEU A 105 -4.37 9.37 7.18
N LYS A 106 -4.17 10.19 6.14
CA LYS A 106 -3.45 11.46 6.24
C LYS A 106 -4.25 12.48 7.04
N GLU A 107 -5.57 12.53 6.85
CA GLU A 107 -6.47 13.41 7.59
C GLU A 107 -6.59 12.99 9.06
N GLU A 108 -6.74 11.68 9.33
CA GLU A 108 -6.72 11.14 10.69
C GLU A 108 -5.41 11.44 11.41
N ASN A 109 -4.26 11.27 10.75
CA ASN A 109 -2.96 11.64 11.32
C ASN A 109 -2.87 13.14 11.62
N ALA A 110 -3.40 13.99 10.74
CA ALA A 110 -3.43 15.43 10.98
C ALA A 110 -4.30 15.77 12.21
N GLY A 111 -5.47 15.14 12.32
CA GLY A 111 -6.38 15.29 13.46
C GLY A 111 -5.76 14.80 14.78
N LEU A 112 -5.15 13.62 14.78
CA LEU A 112 -4.44 13.07 15.95
C LEU A 112 -3.27 13.96 16.37
N LYS A 113 -2.52 14.51 15.40
CA LYS A 113 -1.42 15.43 15.68
C LYS A 113 -1.91 16.72 16.34
N ASP A 114 -3.05 17.26 15.92
CA ASP A 114 -3.66 18.44 16.54
C ASP A 114 -4.18 18.15 17.95
N LEU A 115 -4.81 16.99 18.16
CA LEU A 115 -5.23 16.55 19.49
C LEU A 115 -4.04 16.37 20.43
N LEU A 116 -2.95 15.76 19.94
CA LEU A 116 -1.73 15.55 20.73
C LEU A 116 -1.06 16.87 21.11
N SER A 117 -0.98 17.84 20.19
CA SER A 117 -0.40 19.16 20.48
C SER A 117 -1.27 19.94 21.47
N LYS A 118 -2.59 19.87 21.33
CA LYS A 118 -3.55 20.53 22.22
C LYS A 118 -3.55 19.93 23.62
N ASP A 119 -3.52 18.61 23.74
CA ASP A 119 -3.48 17.92 25.03
C ASP A 119 -2.13 18.14 25.73
N LYS A 120 -1.02 18.03 25.00
CA LYS A 120 0.31 18.31 25.55
C LYS A 120 0.41 19.74 26.07
N ASN A 121 -0.04 20.75 25.32
CA ASN A 121 0.05 22.13 25.78
C ASN A 121 -0.87 22.38 26.98
N LYS A 122 -2.15 21.98 26.91
CA LYS A 122 -3.10 22.21 28.02
C LYS A 122 -2.69 21.50 29.30
N ASN A 123 -2.31 20.23 29.20
CA ASN A 123 -2.05 19.43 30.39
C ASN A 123 -0.72 19.82 31.05
N THR A 124 0.30 20.18 30.25
CA THR A 124 1.59 20.63 30.77
C THR A 124 1.50 22.03 31.38
N GLU A 125 0.77 22.96 30.75
CA GLU A 125 0.58 24.31 31.30
C GLU A 125 -0.29 24.31 32.55
N HIS A 126 -1.43 23.60 32.54
CA HIS A 126 -2.33 23.55 33.69
C HIS A 126 -1.68 22.86 34.88
N SER A 127 -1.03 21.70 34.67
CA SER A 127 -0.34 21.01 35.76
C SER A 127 0.84 21.81 36.29
N SER A 128 1.58 22.52 35.43
CA SER A 128 2.70 23.36 35.85
C SER A 128 2.23 24.56 36.68
N GLU A 129 1.18 25.25 36.26
CA GLU A 129 0.62 26.36 37.04
C GLU A 129 0.01 25.87 38.36
N GLU A 130 -0.73 24.76 38.35
CA GLU A 130 -1.30 24.17 39.56
C GLU A 130 -0.21 23.77 40.56
N LEU A 131 0.84 23.07 40.10
CA LEU A 131 1.99 22.72 40.95
C LEU A 131 2.72 23.95 41.49
N LYS A 132 2.90 25.02 40.70
CA LYS A 132 3.52 26.27 41.20
C LYS A 132 2.68 26.88 42.32
N THR A 133 1.35 26.92 42.16
CA THR A 133 0.46 27.47 43.18
C THR A 133 0.46 26.63 44.45
N GLU A 134 0.47 25.30 44.32
CA GLU A 134 0.52 24.38 45.46
C GLU A 134 1.86 24.51 46.21
N ILE A 135 2.98 24.60 45.50
CA ILE A 135 4.29 24.86 46.11
C ILE A 135 4.32 26.19 46.85
N ALA A 136 3.72 27.26 46.28
CA ALA A 136 3.64 28.55 46.94
C ALA A 136 2.82 28.49 48.23
N GLN A 137 1.68 27.79 48.21
CA GLN A 137 0.84 27.59 49.39
C GLN A 137 1.55 26.75 50.46
N LEU A 138 2.27 25.69 50.07
CA LEU A 138 3.05 24.87 50.99
C LEU A 138 4.18 25.68 51.64
N ARG A 139 4.88 26.53 50.88
CA ARG A 139 5.90 27.44 51.42
C ARG A 139 5.31 28.40 52.44
N GLU A 140 4.17 29.00 52.16
CA GLU A 140 3.48 29.90 53.08
C GLU A 140 3.05 29.18 54.38
N ARG A 141 2.52 27.96 54.26
CA ARG A 141 2.16 27.12 55.42
C ARG A 141 3.38 26.71 56.25
N LEU A 142 4.50 26.40 55.59
CA LEU A 142 5.76 26.09 56.26
C LEU A 142 6.28 27.30 57.04
N GLU A 143 6.27 28.49 56.43
CA GLU A 143 6.70 29.73 57.08
C GLU A 143 5.83 30.06 58.31
N LYS A 144 4.50 29.86 58.19
CA LYS A 144 3.55 30.06 59.30
C LYS A 144 3.78 29.07 60.46
N THR A 145 4.17 27.84 60.16
CA THR A 145 4.44 26.80 61.18
C THR A 145 5.82 26.96 61.81
N GLU A 146 6.83 27.32 61.03
CA GLU A 146 8.18 27.61 61.54
C GLU A 146 8.18 28.82 62.49
N LYS A 147 7.42 29.87 62.17
CA LYS A 147 7.26 31.04 63.04
C LYS A 147 6.56 30.74 64.37
N ARG A 148 5.67 29.72 64.42
CA ARG A 148 4.98 29.32 65.66
C ARG A 148 5.79 28.41 66.58
N ASN A 149 6.80 27.71 66.06
CA ASN A 149 7.57 26.72 66.83
C ASN A 149 8.85 27.29 67.48
N ARG A 150 8.97 28.62 67.58
CA ARG A 150 10.08 29.32 68.23
C ARG A 150 9.59 29.95 69.53
N ILE A 151 10.07 29.45 70.67
CA ILE A 151 9.78 30.04 71.99
C ILE A 151 10.89 31.03 72.33
N ASN A 152 10.52 32.27 72.63
CA ASN A 152 11.45 33.30 73.11
C ASN A 152 11.73 33.09 74.60
N ILE A 153 12.95 32.68 74.95
CA ILE A 153 13.46 32.80 76.33
C ILE A 153 14.61 33.80 76.30
N GLY A 154 14.31 35.06 76.67
CA GLY A 154 15.26 36.18 76.56
C GLY A 154 15.62 36.53 75.11
N SER A 155 16.87 36.93 74.84
CA SER A 155 17.37 37.29 73.50
C SER A 155 17.80 36.09 72.64
N MET A 156 17.52 34.85 73.08
CA MET A 156 18.05 33.64 72.47
C MET A 156 16.94 32.72 71.92
N GLN A 157 16.87 32.57 70.60
CA GLN A 157 15.98 31.62 69.93
C GLN A 157 16.55 30.20 70.03
N VAL A 158 15.78 29.25 70.54
CA VAL A 158 16.13 27.82 70.58
C VAL A 158 14.97 27.03 69.97
N PRO A 159 15.17 26.21 68.93
CA PRO A 159 14.16 25.27 68.45
C PRO A 159 13.92 24.19 69.52
N MET A 160 12.65 23.95 69.87
CA MET A 160 12.23 23.04 70.95
C MET A 160 12.74 21.60 70.80
N GLU A 161 13.05 21.18 69.58
CA GLU A 161 13.48 19.81 69.27
C GLU A 161 14.86 19.49 69.86
N MET A 162 15.81 20.44 69.83
CA MET A 162 17.19 20.16 70.22
C MET A 162 17.41 20.18 71.74
N SER A 163 16.69 21.02 72.49
CA SER A 163 16.79 21.02 73.96
C SER A 163 16.12 19.78 74.57
N GLY A 164 15.01 19.31 73.97
CA GLY A 164 14.31 18.10 74.39
C GLY A 164 15.15 16.84 74.20
N ILE A 165 15.81 16.69 73.04
CA ILE A 165 16.66 15.53 72.74
C ILE A 165 17.87 15.46 73.68
N VAL A 166 18.54 16.60 73.92
CA VAL A 166 19.72 16.65 74.81
C VAL A 166 19.32 16.34 76.25
N GLY A 167 18.20 16.90 76.74
CA GLY A 167 17.66 16.59 78.06
C GLY A 167 17.27 15.12 78.21
N ALA A 168 16.63 14.54 77.20
CA ALA A 168 16.25 13.12 77.19
C ALA A 168 17.48 12.20 77.20
N LEU A 169 18.53 12.53 76.45
CA LEU A 169 19.79 11.77 76.47
C LEU A 169 20.47 11.81 77.84
N ILE A 170 20.53 12.99 78.48
CA ILE A 170 21.08 13.13 79.83
C ILE A 170 20.26 12.32 80.84
N LEU A 171 18.92 12.40 80.76
CA LEU A 171 18.03 11.63 81.64
C LEU A 171 18.16 10.12 81.42
N LEU A 172 18.25 9.65 80.17
CA LEU A 172 18.43 8.24 79.85
C LEU A 172 19.77 7.73 80.36
N ALA A 173 20.86 8.47 80.14
CA ALA A 173 22.18 8.11 80.67
C ALA A 173 22.18 8.08 82.21
N THR A 174 21.57 9.07 82.85
CA THR A 174 21.48 9.15 84.31
C THR A 174 20.62 8.01 84.86
N GLY A 175 19.47 7.74 84.27
CA GLY A 175 18.58 6.63 84.65
C GLY A 175 19.22 5.26 84.44
N GLY A 176 19.95 5.07 83.34
CA GLY A 176 20.71 3.85 83.07
C GLY A 176 21.81 3.60 84.11
N LEU A 177 22.52 4.64 84.54
CA LEU A 177 23.52 4.52 85.61
C LEU A 177 22.90 4.15 86.97
N ILE A 178 21.73 4.72 87.29
CA ILE A 178 20.98 4.38 88.50
C ILE A 178 20.57 2.91 88.47
N MET A 179 20.03 2.44 87.34
CA MET A 179 19.58 1.07 87.17
C MET A 179 20.71 0.04 87.23
N ALA A 180 21.93 0.43 86.80
CA ALA A 180 23.13 -0.39 86.94
C ALA A 180 23.73 -0.40 88.37
N GLY A 181 23.09 0.27 89.35
CA GLY A 181 23.53 0.31 90.75
C GLY A 181 24.81 1.10 91.00
N ARG A 182 25.31 1.85 90.00
CA ARG A 182 26.58 2.59 90.07
C ARG A 182 26.41 4.00 90.67
N TRP A 183 25.92 4.04 91.91
CA TRP A 183 25.73 5.30 92.66
C TRP A 183 27.04 6.04 92.95
N ASP A 184 28.17 5.33 92.99
CA ASP A 184 29.49 5.93 93.18
C ASP A 184 29.89 6.91 92.06
N ILE A 185 29.46 6.65 90.83
CA ILE A 185 29.78 7.51 89.69
C ILE A 185 28.95 8.79 89.75
N ILE A 186 27.66 8.70 90.09
CA ILE A 186 26.76 9.86 90.16
C ILE A 186 27.19 10.82 91.28
N ARG A 187 27.69 10.28 92.40
CA ARG A 187 28.19 11.07 93.53
C ARG A 187 29.60 11.63 93.32
N SER A 188 30.28 11.18 92.27
CA SER A 188 31.63 11.64 91.97
C SER A 188 31.63 13.07 91.40
N PRO A 189 32.66 13.89 91.70
CA PRO A 189 32.82 15.21 91.10
C PRO A 189 32.89 15.16 89.57
N TYR A 190 33.39 14.06 89.01
CA TYR A 190 33.57 13.86 87.57
C TYR A 190 32.23 13.77 86.81
N PHE A 191 31.16 13.28 87.44
CA PHE A 191 29.85 13.20 86.80
C PHE A 191 29.21 14.59 86.63
N SER A 192 29.25 15.41 87.67
CA SER A 192 28.78 16.80 87.58
C SER A 192 29.63 17.61 86.60
N PHE A 193 30.94 17.38 86.56
CA PHE A 193 31.82 18.00 85.57
C PHE A 193 31.49 17.52 84.15
N GLY A 194 31.17 16.23 83.97
CA GLY A 194 30.76 15.66 82.69
C GLY A 194 29.48 16.29 82.15
N ILE A 195 28.45 16.45 82.99
CA ILE A 195 27.21 17.14 82.59
C ILE A 195 27.50 18.60 82.23
N ALA A 196 28.28 19.32 83.05
CA ALA A 196 28.66 20.70 82.76
C ALA A 196 29.45 20.82 81.44
N PHE A 197 30.34 19.86 81.16
CA PHE A 197 31.08 19.81 79.90
C PHE A 197 30.16 19.55 78.70
N ILE A 198 29.20 18.64 78.82
CA ILE A 198 28.19 18.39 77.76
C ILE A 198 27.37 19.66 77.50
N PHE A 199 26.95 20.37 78.54
CA PHE A 199 26.27 21.66 78.38
C PHE A 199 27.17 22.72 77.72
N ALA A 200 28.44 22.81 78.11
CA ALA A 200 29.39 23.75 77.50
C ALA A 200 29.60 23.46 76.01
N VAL A 201 29.77 22.18 75.64
CA VAL A 201 29.90 21.74 74.25
C VAL A 201 28.63 22.03 73.46
N ALA A 202 27.44 21.78 74.03
CA ALA A 202 26.17 22.09 73.37
C ALA A 202 26.01 23.59 73.09
N VAL A 203 26.43 24.45 74.02
CA VAL A 203 26.41 25.91 73.85
C VAL A 203 27.43 26.35 72.78
N LEU A 204 28.66 25.81 72.82
CA LEU A 204 29.70 26.07 71.80
C LEU A 204 29.27 25.64 70.40
N MET A 205 28.70 24.45 70.28
CA MET A 205 28.19 23.92 69.00
C MET A 205 27.05 24.79 68.46
N LYS A 206 26.18 25.30 69.35
CA LYS A 206 25.15 26.25 68.96
C LYS A 206 25.74 27.59 68.49
N PHE A 207 26.76 28.11 69.17
CA PHE A 207 27.44 29.34 68.75
C PHE A 207 28.07 29.17 67.36
N TYR A 208 28.66 28.00 67.10
CA TYR A 208 29.20 27.64 65.79
C TYR A 208 28.11 27.59 64.70
N LEU A 209 26.99 26.91 64.95
CA LEU A 209 25.85 26.84 64.01
C LEU A 209 25.21 28.21 63.75
N ALA A 210 25.07 29.05 64.79
CA ALA A 210 24.50 30.39 64.65
C ALA A 210 25.42 31.34 63.88
N ASN A 211 26.74 31.18 64.02
CA ASN A 211 27.72 31.96 63.26
C ASN A 211 27.79 31.48 61.79
N HIS A 212 27.67 30.17 61.55
CA HIS A 212 27.69 29.64 60.19
C HIS A 212 26.39 29.92 59.42
N SER A 213 25.24 29.98 60.10
CA SER A 213 23.95 30.31 59.48
C SER A 213 23.81 31.81 59.07
N ARG A 214 24.77 32.66 59.42
CA ARG A 214 24.81 34.09 59.04
C ARG A 214 25.81 34.40 57.91
N ALA A 215 26.59 33.43 57.46
CA ALA A 215 27.45 33.51 56.28
C ALA A 215 26.73 32.88 55.07
#